data_AF-A0A350PFR5-F1
#
_entry.id   AF-A0A350PFR5-F1
#
_cell.length_a   1.000
_cell.length_b   1.000
_cell.length_c   1.000
_cell.angle_alpha   90.00
_cell.angle_beta   90.00
_cell.angle_gamma   90.00
#
_symmetry.space_group_name_H-M   'P 1'
#
loop_
_entity.id
_entity.type
_entity.pdbx_description
1 polymer ?
#
loop_
_entity_poly.entity_id
_entity_poly.type
_entity_poly.pdbx_seq_one_letter_code
_entity_poly.pdbx_strand_id
1 'polypeptide(L)'
;MKMKHNKKRNTAFLYEVIIRELTKAMVEGDKKRKSSIIKIVKENFKGNTLLAKDLDLYKAVLETKEVDHYTAEKIIFQARTQKMAINHRQLFAEQTKLVDTINKQIDVDAFNTFVPNYKSLATVFQIFHPKTKTKSRVLLEKQMIEAMTCEAKSQKDLMKPIDNLTYKTFVGKFNEKYSESLLEEQKSLLNRYVTSFSDNGLELKAFLSEEIPRLFQKVNESLEYPEIKSDSEMTSKTEQVLEILKTTAERKVDNNLVHDVLRIQSLVKELQ
;
A
#
# COMPACT_ATOMS: atom_id res chain seq x y z
N MET A 1 11.39 6.61 -23.56
CA MET A 1 10.35 6.45 -24.60
C MET A 1 8.98 6.50 -23.93
N LYS A 2 8.25 7.63 -23.96
CA LYS A 2 6.93 7.74 -23.31
C LYS A 2 5.83 7.27 -24.28
N MET A 3 5.59 5.96 -24.34
CA MET A 3 4.38 5.46 -25.01
C MET A 3 3.16 5.75 -24.10
N LYS A 4 2.26 6.63 -24.55
CA LYS A 4 0.94 6.79 -23.93
C LYS A 4 0.20 5.47 -24.04
N HIS A 5 -0.19 4.89 -22.91
CA HIS A 5 -1.03 3.70 -22.86
C HIS A 5 -2.25 4.00 -21.99
N ASN A 6 -3.38 3.36 -22.31
CA ASN A 6 -4.60 3.52 -21.52
C ASN A 6 -4.52 2.59 -20.31
N LYS A 7 -4.31 3.17 -19.11
CA LYS A 7 -4.26 2.44 -17.84
C LYS A 7 -5.50 1.55 -17.59
N LYS A 8 -6.68 1.96 -18.10
CA LYS A 8 -7.93 1.19 -17.99
C LYS A 8 -7.97 -0.08 -18.86
N ARG A 9 -6.93 -0.35 -19.65
CA ARG A 9 -6.76 -1.60 -20.43
C ARG A 9 -5.72 -2.54 -19.83
N ASN A 10 -5.17 -2.18 -18.68
CA ASN A 10 -4.25 -3.01 -17.93
C ASN A 10 -5.01 -3.71 -16.79
N THR A 11 -5.20 -5.02 -16.91
CA THR A 11 -5.97 -5.82 -15.94
C THR A 11 -5.37 -5.76 -14.54
N ALA A 12 -4.05 -5.78 -14.41
CA ALA A 12 -3.37 -5.65 -13.11
C ALA A 12 -3.57 -4.26 -12.49
N PHE A 13 -3.59 -3.20 -13.31
CA PHE A 13 -3.94 -1.86 -12.83
C PHE A 13 -5.39 -1.78 -12.35
N LEU A 14 -6.35 -2.35 -13.09
CA LEU A 14 -7.75 -2.40 -12.66
C LEU A 14 -7.90 -3.14 -11.32
N TYR A 15 -7.21 -4.27 -11.17
CA TYR A 15 -7.18 -5.02 -9.92
C TYR A 15 -6.61 -4.19 -8.76
N GLU A 16 -5.45 -3.56 -8.94
CA GLU A 16 -4.82 -2.69 -7.93
C GLU A 16 -5.74 -1.54 -7.48
N VAL A 17 -6.45 -0.89 -8.42
CA VAL A 17 -7.43 0.14 -8.09
C VAL A 17 -8.54 -0.42 -7.19
N ILE A 18 -9.12 -1.56 -7.55
CA ILE A 18 -10.20 -2.18 -6.78
C ILE A 18 -9.74 -2.58 -5.37
N ILE A 19 -8.52 -3.12 -5.23
CA ILE A 19 -7.96 -3.49 -3.91
C ILE A 19 -7.69 -2.26 -3.05
N ARG A 20 -7.25 -1.14 -3.64
CA ARG A 20 -7.06 0.12 -2.90
C ARG A 20 -8.39 0.71 -2.44
N GLU A 21 -9.40 0.69 -3.30
CA GLU A 21 -10.75 1.12 -2.94
C GLU A 21 -11.38 0.22 -1.88
N LEU A 22 -11.10 -1.09 -1.92
CA LEU A 22 -11.50 -2.01 -0.85
C LEU A 22 -10.84 -1.63 0.47
N THR A 23 -9.54 -1.33 0.43
CA THR A 23 -8.76 -0.91 1.60
C THR A 23 -9.31 0.39 2.18
N LYS A 24 -9.60 1.38 1.33
CA LYS A 24 -10.23 2.65 1.72
C LYS A 24 -11.58 2.41 2.41
N ALA A 25 -12.46 1.62 1.79
CA ALA A 25 -13.77 1.28 2.37
C ALA A 25 -13.66 0.50 3.70
N MET A 26 -12.60 -0.29 3.88
CA MET A 26 -12.32 -0.96 5.16
C MET A 26 -11.87 0.02 6.23
N VAL A 27 -10.99 0.96 5.90
CA VAL A 27 -10.49 2.01 6.80
C VAL A 27 -11.62 2.97 7.21
N GLU A 28 -12.48 3.36 6.28
CA GLU A 28 -13.63 4.25 6.51
C GLU A 28 -14.79 3.56 7.25
N GLY A 29 -14.71 2.24 7.48
CA GLY A 29 -15.79 1.47 8.09
C GLY A 29 -17.04 1.31 7.21
N ASP A 30 -16.98 1.65 5.92
CA ASP A 30 -18.10 1.55 4.98
C ASP A 30 -18.35 0.09 4.57
N LYS A 31 -19.17 -0.59 5.37
CA LYS A 31 -19.55 -1.99 5.16
C LYS A 31 -20.30 -2.23 3.84
N LYS A 32 -21.06 -1.23 3.35
CA LYS A 32 -21.82 -1.36 2.08
C LYS A 32 -20.86 -1.31 0.90
N ARG A 33 -20.01 -0.29 0.83
CA ARG A 33 -18.99 -0.15 -0.22
C ARG A 33 -18.02 -1.32 -0.22
N LYS A 34 -17.55 -1.75 0.95
CA LYS A 34 -16.72 -2.96 1.10
C LYS A 34 -17.38 -4.19 0.47
N SER A 35 -18.66 -4.44 0.79
CA SER A 35 -19.39 -5.60 0.29
C SER A 35 -19.58 -5.56 -1.22
N SER A 36 -19.88 -4.38 -1.78
CA SER A 36 -19.96 -4.16 -3.23
C SER A 36 -18.63 -4.43 -3.92
N ILE A 37 -17.53 -3.92 -3.38
CA ILE A 37 -16.19 -4.11 -3.96
C ILE A 37 -15.78 -5.60 -3.92
N ILE A 38 -16.03 -6.29 -2.81
CA ILE A 38 -15.77 -7.75 -2.70
C ILE A 38 -16.56 -8.52 -3.77
N LYS A 39 -17.81 -8.12 -4.04
CA LYS A 39 -18.63 -8.73 -5.09
C LYS A 39 -17.98 -8.54 -6.47
N ILE A 40 -17.54 -7.32 -6.80
CA ILE A 40 -16.82 -7.02 -8.05
C ILE A 40 -15.58 -7.90 -8.20
N VAL A 41 -14.77 -8.04 -7.14
CA VAL A 41 -13.58 -8.90 -7.15
C VAL A 41 -13.97 -10.36 -7.43
N LYS A 42 -14.96 -10.88 -6.72
CA LYS A 42 -15.42 -12.28 -6.88
C LYS A 42 -16.01 -12.57 -8.26
N GLU A 43 -16.70 -11.61 -8.87
CA GLU A 43 -17.31 -11.79 -10.20
C GLU A 43 -16.27 -11.76 -11.32
N ASN A 44 -15.22 -10.94 -11.17
CA ASN A 44 -14.28 -10.67 -12.26
C ASN A 44 -12.96 -11.43 -12.11
N PHE A 45 -12.50 -11.72 -10.90
CA PHE A 45 -11.16 -12.26 -10.63
C PHE A 45 -11.15 -13.61 -9.90
N LYS A 46 -12.30 -14.31 -9.81
CA LYS A 46 -12.38 -15.64 -9.18
C LYS A 46 -12.28 -16.76 -10.21
N GLY A 47 -11.51 -17.80 -9.88
CA GLY A 47 -11.46 -19.03 -10.66
C GLY A 47 -10.87 -18.81 -12.05
N ASN A 48 -11.55 -19.31 -13.08
CA ASN A 48 -11.03 -19.37 -14.45
C ASN A 48 -11.54 -18.25 -15.38
N THR A 49 -12.00 -17.12 -14.82
CA THR A 49 -12.41 -15.96 -15.64
C THR A 49 -11.24 -15.45 -16.48
N LEU A 50 -11.56 -14.76 -17.60
CA LEU A 50 -10.52 -14.26 -18.49
C LEU A 50 -9.66 -13.19 -17.81
N LEU A 51 -10.28 -12.30 -17.01
CA LEU A 51 -9.57 -11.30 -16.21
C LEU A 51 -8.69 -11.92 -15.11
N ALA A 52 -9.11 -13.03 -14.47
CA ALA A 52 -8.27 -13.75 -13.50
C ALA A 52 -7.04 -14.35 -14.20
N LYS A 53 -7.26 -15.10 -15.28
CA LYS A 53 -6.17 -15.68 -16.09
C LYS A 53 -5.21 -14.61 -16.58
N ASP A 54 -5.74 -13.47 -17.04
CA ASP A 54 -4.91 -12.36 -17.48
C ASP A 54 -4.09 -11.76 -16.33
N LEU A 55 -4.72 -11.52 -15.18
CA LEU A 55 -4.07 -11.02 -13.96
C LEU A 55 -2.92 -11.94 -13.51
N ASP A 56 -3.12 -13.27 -13.56
CA ASP A 56 -2.11 -14.24 -13.16
C ASP A 56 -0.83 -14.13 -14.00
N LEU A 57 -0.94 -13.81 -15.30
CA LEU A 57 0.22 -13.55 -16.16
C LEU A 57 0.98 -12.29 -15.74
N TYR A 58 0.28 -11.25 -15.31
CA TYR A 58 0.94 -10.06 -14.74
C TYR A 58 1.64 -10.40 -13.43
N LYS A 59 0.98 -11.14 -12.53
CA LYS A 59 1.55 -11.54 -11.25
C LYS A 59 2.80 -12.40 -11.41
N ALA A 60 2.77 -13.36 -12.33
CA ALA A 60 3.93 -14.21 -12.65
C ALA A 60 5.19 -13.38 -12.99
N VAL A 61 5.04 -12.23 -13.66
CA VAL A 61 6.18 -11.35 -13.97
C VAL A 61 6.50 -10.39 -12.81
N LEU A 62 5.49 -9.81 -12.17
CA LEU A 62 5.67 -8.74 -11.18
C LEU A 62 6.10 -9.25 -9.81
N GLU A 63 5.57 -10.40 -9.39
CA GLU A 63 5.76 -10.99 -8.06
C GLU A 63 6.98 -11.92 -8.02
N THR A 64 7.48 -12.39 -9.17
CA THR A 64 8.73 -13.17 -9.21
C THR A 64 9.93 -12.26 -8.90
N LYS A 65 10.75 -12.73 -7.96
CA LYS A 65 11.98 -12.08 -7.47
C LYS A 65 13.03 -13.15 -7.16
N GLU A 66 14.29 -12.73 -7.09
CA GLU A 66 15.41 -13.56 -6.62
C GLU A 66 15.58 -14.86 -7.43
N VAL A 67 15.35 -14.79 -8.74
CA VAL A 67 15.58 -15.90 -9.67
C VAL A 67 16.81 -15.64 -10.53
N ASP A 68 17.44 -16.71 -11.04
CA ASP A 68 18.52 -16.54 -12.00
C ASP A 68 18.01 -15.96 -13.33
N HIS A 69 18.95 -15.45 -14.13
CA HIS A 69 18.66 -14.79 -15.40
C HIS A 69 17.86 -15.64 -16.38
N TYR A 70 18.21 -16.93 -16.49
CA TYR A 70 17.55 -17.84 -17.41
C TYR A 70 16.11 -18.12 -16.95
N THR A 71 15.90 -18.31 -15.64
CA THR A 71 14.56 -18.48 -15.08
C THR A 71 13.69 -17.24 -15.28
N ALA A 72 14.23 -16.04 -15.04
CA ALA A 72 13.50 -14.78 -15.27
C ALA A 72 13.06 -14.62 -16.74
N GLU A 73 13.98 -14.84 -17.68
CA GLU A 73 13.70 -14.78 -19.12
C GLU A 73 12.62 -15.79 -19.51
N LYS A 74 12.73 -17.03 -19.02
CA LYS A 74 11.78 -18.10 -19.31
C LYS A 74 10.38 -17.79 -18.77
N ILE A 75 10.27 -17.22 -17.57
CA ILE A 75 8.97 -16.80 -16.99
C ILE A 75 8.32 -15.72 -17.86
N ILE A 76 9.05 -14.67 -18.22
CA ILE A 76 8.53 -13.60 -19.08
C ILE A 76 8.09 -14.16 -20.45
N PHE A 77 8.91 -15.02 -21.05
CA PHE A 77 8.60 -15.65 -22.33
C PHE A 77 7.33 -16.49 -22.27
N GLN A 78 7.17 -17.32 -21.23
CA GLN A 78 5.99 -18.17 -21.05
C GLN A 78 4.75 -17.33 -20.76
N ALA A 79 4.84 -16.33 -19.88
CA ALA A 79 3.73 -15.43 -19.57
C ALA A 79 3.25 -14.68 -20.83
N ARG A 80 4.18 -14.20 -21.66
CA ARG A 80 3.86 -13.55 -22.94
C ARG A 80 3.21 -14.52 -23.93
N THR A 81 3.72 -15.74 -24.04
CA THR A 81 3.16 -16.77 -24.94
C THR A 81 1.71 -17.09 -24.56
N GLN A 82 1.44 -17.27 -23.27
CA GLN A 82 0.08 -17.48 -22.77
C GLN A 82 -0.80 -16.25 -22.97
N LYS A 83 -0.26 -15.03 -22.78
CA LYS A 83 -0.98 -13.78 -23.05
C LYS A 83 -1.40 -13.65 -24.51
N MET A 84 -0.58 -14.11 -25.45
CA MET A 84 -0.91 -14.10 -26.88
C MET A 84 -2.05 -15.07 -27.22
N ALA A 85 -2.23 -16.14 -26.44
CA ALA A 85 -3.34 -17.08 -26.60
C ALA A 85 -4.68 -16.56 -26.06
N ILE A 86 -4.67 -15.48 -25.26
CA ILE A 86 -5.91 -14.84 -24.76
C ILE A 86 -6.67 -14.18 -25.92
N ASN A 87 -7.99 -14.34 -25.96
CA ASN A 87 -8.85 -13.61 -26.89
C ASN A 87 -8.89 -12.12 -26.51
N HIS A 88 -8.13 -11.29 -27.24
CA HIS A 88 -7.97 -9.87 -26.93
C HIS A 88 -9.27 -9.07 -27.08
N ARG A 89 -10.16 -9.47 -27.98
CA ARG A 89 -11.46 -8.80 -28.18
C ARG A 89 -12.37 -9.06 -26.98
N GLN A 90 -12.42 -10.30 -26.51
CA GLN A 90 -13.17 -10.65 -25.31
C GLN A 90 -12.59 -10.00 -24.06
N LEU A 91 -11.26 -10.02 -23.90
CA LEU A 91 -10.59 -9.35 -22.78
C LEU A 91 -10.92 -7.85 -22.74
N PHE A 92 -10.88 -7.17 -23.90
CA PHE A 92 -11.24 -5.76 -23.98
C PHE A 92 -12.70 -5.50 -23.57
N ALA A 93 -13.62 -6.39 -23.94
CA ALA A 93 -15.03 -6.29 -23.55
C ALA A 93 -15.21 -6.47 -22.03
N GLU A 94 -14.56 -7.47 -21.44
CA GLU A 94 -14.59 -7.71 -19.99
C GLU A 94 -13.95 -6.56 -19.20
N GLN A 95 -12.81 -6.03 -19.65
CA GLN A 95 -12.19 -4.85 -19.07
C GLN A 95 -13.10 -3.62 -19.15
N THR A 96 -13.81 -3.43 -20.27
CA THR A 96 -14.76 -2.31 -20.42
C THR A 96 -15.92 -2.46 -19.46
N LYS A 97 -16.51 -3.66 -19.37
CA LYS A 97 -17.56 -3.97 -18.40
C LYS A 97 -17.10 -3.72 -16.96
N LEU A 98 -15.88 -4.13 -16.60
CA LEU A 98 -15.32 -3.89 -15.28
C LEU A 98 -15.13 -2.39 -15.01
N VAL A 99 -14.57 -1.64 -15.97
CA VAL A 99 -14.41 -0.18 -15.86
C VAL A 99 -15.75 0.51 -15.64
N ASP A 100 -16.78 0.13 -16.39
CA ASP A 100 -18.13 0.67 -16.23
C ASP A 100 -18.74 0.31 -14.88
N THR A 101 -18.46 -0.90 -14.39
CA THR A 101 -18.90 -1.35 -13.05
C THR A 101 -18.22 -0.53 -11.96
N ILE A 102 -16.91 -0.30 -12.05
CA ILE A 102 -16.16 0.55 -11.11
C ILE A 102 -16.73 1.98 -11.10
N ASN A 103 -16.92 2.59 -12.28
CA ASN A 103 -17.48 3.94 -12.38
C ASN A 103 -18.85 4.06 -11.70
N LYS A 104 -19.70 3.03 -11.84
CA LYS A 104 -21.08 3.05 -11.33
C LYS A 104 -21.21 2.67 -9.86
N GLN A 105 -20.36 1.77 -9.36
CA GLN A 105 -20.52 1.16 -8.03
C GLN A 105 -19.48 1.62 -7.01
N ILE A 106 -18.35 2.19 -7.45
CA ILE A 106 -17.28 2.68 -6.58
C ILE A 106 -17.19 4.19 -6.72
N ASP A 107 -16.55 4.66 -7.79
CA ASP A 107 -16.38 6.06 -8.14
C ASP A 107 -15.71 6.16 -9.53
N VAL A 108 -16.01 7.20 -10.28
CA VAL A 108 -15.27 7.56 -11.52
C VAL A 108 -13.83 7.95 -11.17
N ASP A 109 -13.61 8.54 -9.99
CA ASP A 109 -12.31 8.99 -9.49
C ASP A 109 -11.44 7.86 -8.92
N ALA A 110 -11.97 6.64 -8.79
CA ALA A 110 -11.18 5.47 -8.37
C ALA A 110 -9.93 5.26 -9.25
N PHE A 111 -9.99 5.65 -10.52
CA PHE A 111 -8.84 5.55 -11.42
C PHE A 111 -7.76 6.60 -11.20
N ASN A 112 -8.03 7.65 -10.41
CA ASN A 112 -7.07 8.70 -10.05
C ASN A 112 -6.25 8.33 -8.82
N THR A 113 -6.65 7.29 -8.08
CA THR A 113 -5.92 6.73 -6.95
C THR A 113 -4.47 6.43 -7.30
N PHE A 114 -3.55 6.87 -6.44
CA PHE A 114 -2.12 6.66 -6.62
C PHE A 114 -1.77 5.17 -6.51
N VAL A 115 -1.09 4.65 -7.53
CA VAL A 115 -0.61 3.26 -7.62
C VAL A 115 0.92 3.28 -7.64
N PRO A 116 1.61 2.98 -6.53
CA PRO A 116 3.07 3.11 -6.39
C PRO A 116 3.86 2.31 -7.43
N ASN A 117 3.40 1.12 -7.78
CA ASN A 117 4.02 0.23 -8.76
C ASN A 117 3.51 0.47 -10.21
N TYR A 118 2.83 1.59 -10.49
CA TYR A 118 2.23 1.88 -11.80
C TYR A 118 3.23 1.77 -12.96
N LYS A 119 4.48 2.20 -12.76
CA LYS A 119 5.53 2.10 -13.78
C LYS A 119 5.80 0.64 -14.15
N SER A 120 5.90 -0.26 -13.17
CA SER A 120 6.09 -1.69 -13.40
C SER A 120 4.89 -2.31 -14.10
N LEU A 121 3.66 -1.96 -13.68
CA LEU A 121 2.43 -2.38 -14.34
C LEU A 121 2.39 -1.95 -15.81
N ALA A 122 2.78 -0.70 -16.09
CA ALA A 122 2.87 -0.15 -17.44
C ALA A 122 3.93 -0.86 -18.29
N THR A 123 5.09 -1.18 -17.71
CA THR A 123 6.15 -1.92 -18.39
C THR A 123 5.68 -3.31 -18.81
N VAL A 124 5.09 -4.08 -17.89
CA VAL A 124 4.56 -5.42 -18.20
C VAL A 124 3.42 -5.34 -19.21
N PHE A 125 2.54 -4.34 -19.11
CA PHE A 125 1.51 -4.10 -20.12
C PHE A 125 2.12 -3.89 -21.52
N GLN A 126 3.20 -3.12 -21.62
CA GLN A 126 3.88 -2.91 -22.91
C GLN A 126 4.56 -4.18 -23.41
N ILE A 127 5.16 -4.99 -22.55
CA ILE A 127 5.74 -6.29 -22.94
C ILE A 127 4.66 -7.19 -23.58
N PHE A 128 3.50 -7.25 -22.94
CA PHE A 128 2.34 -8.03 -23.36
C PHE A 128 1.60 -7.47 -24.58
N HIS A 129 1.72 -6.18 -24.86
CA HIS A 129 0.93 -5.56 -25.91
C HIS A 129 1.39 -6.03 -27.31
N PRO A 130 0.46 -6.47 -28.20
CA PRO A 130 0.82 -7.04 -29.49
C PRO A 130 1.49 -6.03 -30.42
N LYS A 131 1.13 -4.74 -30.30
CA LYS A 131 1.72 -3.66 -31.12
C LYS A 131 3.10 -3.17 -30.64
N THR A 132 3.64 -3.70 -29.56
CA THR A 132 4.98 -3.31 -29.10
C THR A 132 6.03 -3.85 -30.07
N LYS A 133 6.90 -2.96 -30.57
CA LYS A 133 7.98 -3.34 -31.50
C LYS A 133 8.97 -4.28 -30.81
N THR A 134 9.52 -5.24 -31.56
CA THR A 134 10.42 -6.28 -31.03
C THR A 134 11.59 -5.71 -30.22
N LYS A 135 12.36 -4.75 -30.76
CA LYS A 135 13.48 -4.12 -30.04
C LYS A 135 13.03 -3.46 -28.73
N SER A 136 11.93 -2.70 -28.77
CA SER A 136 11.40 -2.05 -27.57
C SER A 136 10.93 -3.06 -26.54
N ARG A 137 10.30 -4.16 -26.97
CA ARG A 137 9.88 -5.25 -26.09
C ARG A 137 11.08 -5.87 -25.38
N VAL A 138 12.12 -6.28 -26.12
CA VAL A 138 13.32 -6.89 -25.54
C VAL A 138 14.01 -5.96 -24.53
N LEU A 139 14.03 -4.65 -24.78
CA LEU A 139 14.58 -3.68 -23.82
C LEU A 139 13.75 -3.57 -22.53
N LEU A 140 12.42 -3.65 -22.63
CA LEU A 140 11.53 -3.67 -21.47
C LEU A 140 11.62 -5.00 -20.71
N GLU A 141 11.73 -6.12 -21.43
CA GLU A 141 11.98 -7.44 -20.84
C GLU A 141 13.30 -7.46 -20.08
N LYS A 142 14.38 -6.92 -20.65
CA LYS A 142 15.67 -6.76 -19.95
C LYS A 142 15.53 -5.99 -18.63
N GLN A 143 14.78 -4.87 -18.62
CA GLN A 143 14.53 -4.12 -17.39
C GLN A 143 13.76 -4.93 -16.34
N MET A 144 12.84 -5.80 -16.76
CA MET A 144 12.11 -6.68 -15.85
C MET A 144 12.97 -7.84 -15.37
N ILE A 145 13.78 -8.42 -16.24
CA ILE A 145 14.77 -9.44 -15.87
C ILE A 145 15.71 -8.87 -14.81
N GLU A 146 16.29 -7.68 -15.03
CA GLU A 146 17.11 -7.01 -14.02
C GLU A 146 16.37 -6.86 -12.67
N ALA A 147 15.09 -6.50 -12.68
CA ALA A 147 14.27 -6.38 -11.47
C ALA A 147 13.84 -7.72 -10.84
N MET A 148 13.95 -8.83 -11.56
CA MET A 148 13.66 -10.20 -11.10
C MET A 148 14.93 -10.92 -10.63
N THR A 149 16.09 -10.60 -11.24
CA THR A 149 17.39 -11.26 -11.01
C THR A 149 18.29 -10.50 -10.08
N CYS A 150 18.06 -9.21 -9.89
CA CYS A 150 18.57 -8.58 -8.68
C CYS A 150 17.97 -9.40 -7.54
N GLU A 151 18.83 -10.16 -6.83
CA GLU A 151 18.70 -10.26 -5.37
C GLU A 151 18.25 -8.89 -4.96
N ALA A 152 17.17 -8.79 -4.19
CA ALA A 152 16.78 -7.48 -3.73
C ALA A 152 18.07 -6.85 -3.18
N LYS A 153 18.61 -5.83 -3.87
CA LYS A 153 19.13 -4.62 -3.26
C LYS A 153 17.92 -4.02 -2.56
N SER A 154 17.45 -4.82 -1.62
CA SER A 154 16.57 -4.46 -0.59
C SER A 154 17.33 -3.35 0.09
N GLN A 155 16.59 -2.56 0.79
CA GLN A 155 17.14 -1.82 1.90
C GLN A 155 17.82 -2.76 2.95
N LYS A 156 18.23 -4.02 2.62
CA LYS A 156 19.08 -4.92 3.41
C LYS A 156 20.54 -4.45 3.53
N ASP A 157 21.08 -3.68 2.59
CA ASP A 157 22.39 -3.05 2.84
C ASP A 157 22.31 -1.88 3.85
N LEU A 158 21.09 -1.44 4.20
CA LEU A 158 20.84 -0.57 5.36
C LEU A 158 20.23 -1.33 6.55
N MET A 159 19.76 -2.56 6.36
CA MET A 159 19.21 -3.39 7.43
C MET A 159 19.67 -4.84 7.23
N LYS A 160 20.85 -5.15 7.76
CA LYS A 160 21.21 -6.54 8.08
C LYS A 160 20.02 -7.15 8.84
N PRO A 161 19.60 -8.39 8.55
CA PRO A 161 18.65 -9.08 9.40
C PRO A 161 19.26 -9.09 10.80
N ILE A 162 18.65 -8.34 11.71
CA ILE A 162 18.97 -8.47 13.13
C ILE A 162 18.58 -9.91 13.46
N ASP A 163 19.57 -10.73 13.80
CA ASP A 163 19.37 -12.10 14.27
C ASP A 163 18.23 -12.10 15.30
N ASN A 164 17.34 -13.09 15.26
CA ASN A 164 16.18 -13.18 16.16
C ASN A 164 16.61 -13.10 17.64
N LEU A 165 17.84 -13.54 17.96
CA LEU A 165 18.47 -13.34 19.26
C LEU A 165 18.79 -11.87 19.56
N THR A 166 19.34 -11.14 18.58
CA THR A 166 19.64 -9.71 18.69
C THR A 166 18.33 -8.88 18.76
N TYR A 167 17.27 -9.30 18.07
CA TYR A 167 15.93 -8.72 18.16
C TYR A 167 15.34 -8.90 19.56
N LYS A 168 15.33 -10.13 20.07
CA LYS A 168 14.86 -10.43 21.43
C LYS A 168 15.68 -9.70 22.49
N THR A 169 17.00 -9.57 22.28
CA THR A 169 17.88 -8.83 23.18
C THR A 169 17.62 -7.33 23.12
N PHE A 170 17.37 -6.76 21.93
CA PHE A 170 17.05 -5.35 21.78
C PHE A 170 15.69 -5.02 22.36
N VAL A 171 14.65 -5.80 22.04
CA VAL A 171 13.30 -5.66 22.63
C VAL A 171 13.34 -5.86 24.14
N GLY A 172 14.09 -6.85 24.63
CA GLY A 172 14.31 -7.06 26.06
C GLY A 172 14.96 -5.86 26.74
N LYS A 173 16.11 -5.39 26.23
CA LYS A 173 16.83 -4.23 26.77
C LYS A 173 16.06 -2.92 26.62
N PHE A 174 15.31 -2.75 25.54
CA PHE A 174 14.43 -1.60 25.32
C PHE A 174 13.30 -1.60 26.36
N ASN A 175 12.64 -2.75 26.55
CA ASN A 175 11.59 -2.91 27.54
C ASN A 175 12.12 -2.75 28.96
N GLU A 176 13.34 -3.21 29.29
CA GLU A 176 13.98 -2.98 30.59
C GLU A 176 14.35 -1.51 30.84
N LYS A 177 14.81 -0.80 29.80
CA LYS A 177 15.31 0.58 29.94
C LYS A 177 14.19 1.63 29.91
N TYR A 178 13.09 1.35 29.22
CA TYR A 178 11.98 2.28 29.01
C TYR A 178 10.65 1.81 29.59
N SER A 179 10.65 0.72 30.37
CA SER A 179 9.50 0.16 31.08
C SER A 179 8.75 1.19 31.92
N GLU A 180 9.47 2.08 32.59
CA GLU A 180 8.90 3.06 33.52
C GLU A 180 8.70 4.45 32.91
N SER A 181 9.30 4.74 31.76
CA SER A 181 9.35 6.09 31.18
C SER A 181 8.45 6.31 29.96
N LEU A 182 7.99 5.25 29.30
CA LEU A 182 7.11 5.32 28.13
C LEU A 182 5.72 4.79 28.46
N LEU A 183 4.71 5.45 27.90
CA LEU A 183 3.33 4.98 27.96
C LEU A 183 3.17 3.64 27.22
N GLU A 184 2.20 2.82 27.61
CA GLU A 184 1.95 1.54 26.94
C GLU A 184 1.63 1.73 25.45
N GLU A 185 0.91 2.77 25.09
CA GLU A 185 0.61 3.09 23.69
C GLU A 185 1.85 3.54 22.91
N GLN A 186 2.82 4.19 23.57
CA GLN A 186 4.10 4.58 22.98
C GLN A 186 5.00 3.37 22.76
N LYS A 187 5.05 2.44 23.73
CA LYS A 187 5.75 1.15 23.58
C LYS A 187 5.17 0.33 22.44
N SER A 188 3.85 0.25 22.36
CA SER A 188 3.14 -0.44 21.27
C SER A 188 3.47 0.18 19.91
N LEU A 189 3.44 1.52 19.80
CA LEU A 189 3.78 2.23 18.57
C LEU A 189 5.23 1.95 18.14
N LEU A 190 6.20 2.04 19.06
CA LEU A 190 7.61 1.81 18.76
C LEU A 190 7.90 0.36 18.39
N ASN A 191 7.30 -0.60 19.10
CA ASN A 191 7.45 -2.02 18.76
C ASN A 191 6.92 -2.31 17.35
N ARG A 192 5.72 -1.82 17.04
CA ARG A 192 5.12 -1.96 15.71
C ARG A 192 5.89 -1.20 14.63
N TYR A 193 6.53 -0.09 14.99
CA TYR A 193 7.41 0.63 14.09
C TYR A 193 8.66 -0.19 13.76
N VAL A 194 9.28 -0.83 14.75
CA VAL A 194 10.42 -1.72 14.54
C VAL A 194 10.04 -2.97 13.74
N THR A 195 8.85 -3.55 13.98
CA THR A 195 8.38 -4.69 13.17
C THR A 195 7.94 -4.29 11.76
N SER A 196 7.56 -3.03 11.55
CA SER A 196 7.12 -2.51 10.24
C SER A 196 8.16 -2.68 9.13
N PHE A 197 9.43 -2.75 9.49
CA PHE A 197 10.53 -2.99 8.57
C PHE A 197 10.57 -4.43 8.03
N SER A 198 9.88 -5.37 8.68
CA SER A 198 9.86 -6.78 8.33
C SER A 198 8.58 -7.24 7.61
N ASP A 199 7.45 -6.56 7.81
CA ASP A 199 6.11 -6.94 7.28
C ASP A 199 5.53 -5.92 6.27
N ASN A 200 6.34 -5.00 5.73
CA ASN A 200 5.91 -3.85 4.94
C ASN A 200 4.98 -2.86 5.69
N GLY A 201 5.03 -2.88 7.02
CA GLY A 201 4.33 -1.97 7.92
C GLY A 201 2.83 -2.18 7.98
N LEU A 202 2.38 -3.42 7.79
CA LEU A 202 0.95 -3.76 7.85
C LEU A 202 0.42 -3.56 9.27
N GLU A 203 1.09 -4.14 10.27
CA GLU A 203 0.67 -4.06 11.67
C GLU A 203 0.74 -2.63 12.21
N LEU A 204 1.74 -1.87 11.80
CA LEU A 204 1.89 -0.47 12.17
C LEU A 204 0.76 0.38 11.58
N LYS A 205 0.42 0.18 10.31
CA LYS A 205 -0.68 0.92 9.65
C LYS A 205 -2.01 0.60 10.31
N ALA A 206 -2.25 -0.66 10.66
CA ALA A 206 -3.46 -1.06 11.38
C ALA A 206 -3.54 -0.34 12.74
N PHE A 207 -2.47 -0.35 13.53
CA PHE A 207 -2.43 0.35 14.82
C PHE A 207 -2.63 1.87 14.68
N LEU A 208 -1.92 2.53 13.75
CA LEU A 208 -2.08 3.96 13.51
C LEU A 208 -3.51 4.33 13.06
N SER A 209 -4.18 3.44 12.33
CA SER A 209 -5.57 3.65 11.90
C SER A 209 -6.57 3.63 13.06
N GLU A 210 -6.24 2.96 14.17
CA GLU A 210 -7.03 2.96 15.39
C GLU A 210 -6.61 4.08 16.35
N GLU A 211 -5.31 4.34 16.44
CA GLU A 211 -4.72 5.26 17.41
C GLU A 211 -4.89 6.73 17.02
N ILE A 212 -4.75 7.08 15.75
CA ILE A 212 -4.91 8.48 15.29
C ILE A 212 -6.34 9.00 15.57
N PRO A 213 -7.43 8.27 15.24
CA PRO A 213 -8.78 8.69 15.61
C PRO A 213 -8.98 8.83 17.13
N ARG A 214 -8.41 7.93 17.93
CA ARG A 214 -8.47 8.02 19.40
C ARG A 214 -7.81 9.30 19.92
N LEU A 215 -6.62 9.61 19.43
CA LEU A 215 -5.90 10.83 19.79
C LEU A 215 -6.66 12.07 19.34
N PHE A 216 -7.21 12.06 18.11
CA PHE A 216 -8.02 13.17 17.60
C PHE A 216 -9.22 13.46 18.49
N GLN A 217 -9.95 12.42 18.90
CA GLN A 217 -11.09 12.58 19.79
C GLN A 217 -10.67 13.20 21.14
N LYS A 218 -9.62 12.67 21.78
CA LYS A 218 -9.18 13.16 23.09
C LYS A 218 -8.64 14.59 23.05
N VAL A 219 -7.89 14.94 22.01
CA VAL A 219 -7.42 16.33 21.83
C VAL A 219 -8.60 17.25 21.55
N ASN A 220 -9.61 16.81 20.79
CA ASN A 220 -10.80 17.62 20.54
C ASN A 220 -11.64 17.83 21.82
N GLU A 221 -11.76 16.81 22.67
CA GLU A 221 -12.41 16.92 23.99
C GLU A 221 -11.69 17.92 24.90
N SER A 222 -10.36 18.02 24.81
CA SER A 222 -9.58 18.96 25.63
C SER A 222 -9.85 20.44 25.35
N LEU A 223 -10.42 20.79 24.19
CA LEU A 223 -10.82 22.17 23.89
C LEU A 223 -11.93 22.68 24.83
N GLU A 224 -12.67 21.77 25.47
CA GLU A 224 -13.70 22.14 26.45
C GLU A 224 -13.15 22.32 27.86
N TYR A 225 -11.86 22.02 28.10
CA TYR A 225 -11.25 22.22 29.42
C TYR A 225 -11.09 23.72 29.72
N PRO A 226 -11.48 24.18 30.93
CA PRO A 226 -11.39 25.59 31.30
C PRO A 226 -10.00 26.19 31.11
N GLU A 227 -8.94 25.41 31.36
CA GLU A 227 -7.54 25.80 31.26
C GLU A 227 -7.10 26.06 29.81
N ILE A 228 -7.71 25.38 28.84
CA ILE A 228 -7.41 25.55 27.41
C ILE A 228 -8.33 26.61 26.81
N LYS A 229 -9.62 26.55 27.15
CA LYS A 229 -10.65 27.47 26.65
C LYS A 229 -10.44 28.93 27.08
N SER A 230 -9.77 29.14 28.22
CA SER A 230 -9.47 30.49 28.74
C SER A 230 -8.20 31.11 28.14
N ASP A 231 -7.34 30.30 27.50
CA ASP A 231 -6.09 30.76 26.88
C ASP A 231 -6.17 30.62 25.35
N SER A 232 -6.18 31.78 24.67
CA SER A 232 -6.25 31.89 23.21
C SER A 232 -5.06 31.22 22.50
N GLU A 233 -3.86 31.25 23.09
CA GLU A 233 -2.66 30.64 22.53
C GLU A 233 -2.71 29.12 22.66
N MET A 234 -3.17 28.60 23.80
CA MET A 234 -3.35 27.16 24.03
C MET A 234 -4.44 26.57 23.13
N THR A 235 -5.53 27.31 22.92
CA THR A 235 -6.59 26.94 21.98
C THR A 235 -6.03 26.81 20.55
N SER A 236 -5.30 27.83 20.07
CA SER A 236 -4.71 27.82 18.72
C SER A 236 -3.70 26.68 18.51
N LYS A 237 -2.85 26.39 19.52
CA LYS A 237 -1.90 25.26 19.44
C LYS A 237 -2.62 23.91 19.42
N THR A 238 -3.70 23.77 20.18
CA THR A 238 -4.52 22.54 20.20
C THR A 238 -5.19 22.30 18.84
N GLU A 239 -5.68 23.37 18.19
CA GLU A 239 -6.22 23.31 16.82
C GLU A 239 -5.14 22.90 15.79
N GLN A 240 -3.90 23.39 15.93
CA GLN A 240 -2.79 22.96 15.07
C GLN A 240 -2.48 21.46 15.23
N VAL A 241 -2.54 20.93 16.45
CA VAL A 241 -2.36 19.49 16.70
C VAL A 241 -3.48 18.67 16.05
N LEU A 242 -4.73 19.14 16.11
CA LEU A 242 -5.85 18.50 15.41
C LEU A 242 -5.66 18.50 13.88
N GLU A 243 -5.10 19.57 13.32
CA GLU A 243 -4.79 19.64 11.89
C GLU A 243 -3.66 18.69 11.48
N ILE A 244 -2.62 18.56 12.32
CA ILE A 244 -1.57 17.54 12.12
C ILE A 244 -2.20 16.14 12.11
N LEU A 245 -3.07 15.81 13.07
CA LEU A 245 -3.73 14.49 13.12
C LEU A 245 -4.61 14.22 11.89
N LYS A 246 -5.35 15.21 11.37
CA LYS A 246 -6.13 15.07 10.13
C LYS A 246 -5.25 14.78 8.93
N THR A 247 -4.15 15.51 8.78
CA THR A 247 -3.21 15.34 7.66
C THR A 247 -2.36 14.07 7.79
N THR A 248 -2.27 13.48 8.99
CA THR A 248 -1.50 12.26 9.25
C THR A 248 -2.03 11.05 8.48
N ALA A 249 -3.32 11.00 8.17
CA ALA A 249 -3.93 9.93 7.36
C ALA A 249 -3.38 9.85 5.92
N GLU A 250 -2.88 10.96 5.38
CA GLU A 250 -2.36 11.07 4.01
C GLU A 250 -0.82 11.01 3.95
N ARG A 251 -0.16 11.11 5.11
CA ARG A 251 1.31 11.13 5.21
C ARG A 251 1.88 9.72 5.07
N LYS A 252 3.07 9.65 4.46
CA LYS A 252 3.87 8.42 4.46
C LYS A 252 4.32 8.15 5.89
N VAL A 253 4.19 6.90 6.33
CA VAL A 253 4.71 6.47 7.63
C VAL A 253 6.24 6.53 7.62
N ASP A 254 6.79 7.55 8.28
CA ASP A 254 8.21 7.83 8.42
C ASP A 254 8.55 8.16 9.89
N ASN A 255 9.84 8.38 10.18
CA ASN A 255 10.30 8.72 11.54
C ASN A 255 9.62 9.96 12.11
N ASN A 256 9.31 10.94 11.25
CA ASN A 256 8.70 12.19 11.68
C ASN A 256 7.26 11.94 12.13
N LEU A 257 6.51 11.14 11.37
CA LEU A 257 5.15 10.75 11.74
C LEU A 257 5.12 10.02 13.09
N VAL A 258 6.01 9.04 13.29
CA VAL A 258 6.06 8.28 14.55
C VAL A 258 6.39 9.21 15.72
N HIS A 259 7.36 10.12 15.53
CA HIS A 259 7.72 11.10 16.54
C HIS A 259 6.56 12.07 16.85
N ASP A 260 5.83 12.53 15.84
CA ASP A 260 4.65 13.38 16.00
C ASP A 260 3.57 12.65 16.83
N VAL A 261 3.26 11.39 16.50
CA VAL A 261 2.29 10.58 17.24
C VAL A 261 2.72 10.32 18.68
N LEU A 262 4.00 10.03 18.94
CA LEU A 262 4.53 9.86 20.30
C LEU A 262 4.34 11.11 21.16
N ARG A 263 4.60 12.30 20.61
CA ARG A 263 4.40 13.58 21.32
C ARG A 263 2.92 13.82 21.62
N ILE A 264 2.04 13.51 20.67
CA ILE A 264 0.60 13.66 20.85
C ILE A 264 0.08 12.66 21.90
N GLN A 265 0.60 11.43 21.94
CA GLN A 265 0.29 10.48 23.00
C GLN A 265 0.68 11.00 24.38
N SER A 266 1.86 11.63 24.52
CA SER A 266 2.27 12.30 25.77
C SER A 266 1.31 13.43 26.13
N LEU A 267 0.99 14.31 25.17
CA LEU A 267 0.07 15.42 25.40
C LEU A 267 -1.31 14.92 25.88
N VAL A 268 -1.88 13.91 25.23
CA VAL A 268 -3.17 13.31 25.62
C VAL A 268 -3.12 12.67 27.01
N LYS A 269 -1.95 12.26 27.49
CA LYS A 269 -1.79 11.76 28.86
C LYS A 269 -1.68 12.90 29.88
N GLU A 270 -1.01 14.00 29.53
CA GLU A 270 -0.91 15.20 30.37
C GLU A 270 -2.26 15.92 30.52
N LEU A 271 -3.15 15.78 29.53
CA LEU A 271 -4.51 16.31 29.54
C LEU A 271 -5.51 15.47 30.35
N GLN A 272 -5.09 14.33 30.92
CA GLN A 272 -5.90 13.45 31.78
C GLN A 272 -5.52 13.59 33.24
#